data_AF-A0A7U6BCI8-F1
#
_entry.id   AF-A0A7U6BCI8-F1
#
_cell.length_a   1.000
_cell.length_b   1.000
_cell.length_c   1.000
_cell.angle_alpha   90.00
_cell.angle_beta   90.00
_cell.angle_gamma   90.00
#
_symmetry.space_group_name_H-M   'P 1'
#
loop_
_entity.id
_entity.type
_entity.pdbx_description
1 polymer ?
#
loop_
_entity_poly.entity_id
_entity_poly.type
_entity_poly.pdbx_seq_one_letter_code
_entity_poly.pdbx_strand_id
1 'polypeptide(L)'
;MKPVKNRQDVADYLSGDKIQCLECGKMLQTLGTHLLKMHGMSTAEYRERFNLPAETPLAGVAYRQAQRDKMNRLIKDGVITHWHLADAVEKARTAGRGKRREFDLAEQKERIKRNSHYKERTLPPGSKRADGRDADRFREYQRARRAQKKGDRALMVKYLEKYPKGTPW
;
A
#
# COMPACT_ATOMS: atom_id res chain seq x y z
N MET A 1 -5.62 -11.70 21.47
CA MET A 1 -4.91 -10.40 21.41
C MET A 1 -5.42 -9.61 20.20
N LYS A 2 -5.36 -8.27 20.21
CA LYS A 2 -5.99 -7.43 19.16
C LYS A 2 -5.14 -7.39 17.88
N PRO A 3 -5.76 -7.42 16.67
CA PRO A 3 -5.04 -7.26 15.41
C PRO A 3 -4.43 -5.87 15.29
N VAL A 4 -3.33 -5.77 14.55
CA VAL A 4 -2.59 -4.52 14.35
C VAL A 4 -3.41 -3.54 13.49
N LYS A 5 -3.52 -2.29 13.94
CA LYS A 5 -4.39 -1.26 13.33
C LYS A 5 -3.62 -0.20 12.58
N ASN A 6 -2.43 0.17 13.04
CA ASN A 6 -1.59 1.18 12.38
C ASN A 6 -0.15 0.67 12.18
N ARG A 7 0.69 1.49 11.52
CA ARG A 7 2.10 1.17 11.28
C ARG A 7 3.01 1.32 12.51
N GLN A 8 2.65 2.20 13.45
CA GLN A 8 3.31 2.35 14.75
C GLN A 8 3.15 1.08 15.61
N ASP A 9 1.97 0.47 15.68
CA ASP A 9 1.69 -0.77 16.38
C ASP A 9 2.60 -1.90 15.85
N VAL A 10 2.84 -1.94 14.52
CA VAL A 10 3.80 -2.88 13.91
C VAL A 10 5.22 -2.58 14.39
N ALA A 11 5.61 -1.31 14.42
CA ALA A 11 6.95 -0.91 14.86
C ALA A 11 7.18 -1.25 16.35
N ASP A 12 6.20 -0.95 17.20
CA ASP A 12 6.23 -1.23 18.63
C ASP A 12 6.32 -2.74 18.88
N TYR A 13 5.53 -3.53 18.13
CA TYR A 13 5.59 -5.00 18.17
C TYR A 13 6.97 -5.57 17.78
N LEU A 14 7.68 -4.91 16.87
CA LEU A 14 8.99 -5.33 16.38
C LEU A 14 10.18 -4.77 17.16
N SER A 15 9.93 -3.86 18.10
CA SER A 15 10.97 -3.11 18.80
C SER A 15 11.77 -3.95 19.81
N GLY A 16 11.20 -5.05 20.29
CA GLY A 16 11.83 -5.91 21.30
C GLY A 16 12.94 -6.83 20.77
N ASP A 17 13.87 -7.19 21.65
CA ASP A 17 14.91 -8.19 21.37
C ASP A 17 14.35 -9.58 21.08
N LYS A 18 13.20 -9.89 21.67
CA LYS A 18 12.39 -11.07 21.42
C LYS A 18 11.04 -10.62 20.87
N ILE A 19 10.47 -11.45 20.01
CA ILE A 19 9.17 -11.22 19.41
C ILE A 19 8.10 -12.03 20.14
N GLN A 20 6.94 -11.42 20.37
CA GLN A 20 5.81 -12.08 21.02
C GLN A 20 4.93 -12.80 20.01
N CYS A 21 4.50 -14.02 20.30
CA CYS A 21 3.44 -14.66 19.51
C CYS A 21 2.07 -14.04 19.86
N LEU A 22 1.40 -13.43 18.90
CA LEU A 22 0.04 -12.88 19.06
C LEU A 22 -1.07 -13.93 19.28
N GLU A 23 -0.78 -15.22 19.06
CA GLU A 23 -1.72 -16.33 19.35
C GLU A 23 -1.58 -16.86 20.77
N CYS A 24 -0.35 -17.22 21.19
CA CYS A 24 -0.11 -17.86 22.48
C CYS A 24 0.61 -16.98 23.52
N GLY A 25 1.00 -15.76 23.17
CA GLY A 25 1.65 -14.79 24.06
C GLY A 25 3.12 -15.07 24.39
N LYS A 26 3.70 -16.18 23.91
CA LYS A 26 5.09 -16.59 24.22
C LYS A 26 6.12 -15.66 23.56
N MET A 27 7.19 -15.37 24.29
CA MET A 27 8.33 -14.58 23.80
C MET A 27 9.40 -15.49 23.20
N LEU A 28 9.75 -15.25 21.94
CA LEU A 28 10.63 -16.11 21.15
C LEU A 28 11.67 -15.26 20.40
N GLN A 29 12.79 -15.86 20.01
CA GLN A 29 13.76 -15.19 19.12
C GLN A 29 13.24 -15.12 17.67
N THR A 30 12.63 -16.22 17.22
CA THR A 30 12.04 -16.37 15.86
C THR A 30 10.69 -17.05 15.95
N LEU A 31 9.68 -16.52 15.26
CA LEU A 31 8.33 -17.10 15.25
C LEU A 31 8.15 -18.22 14.22
N GLY A 32 8.91 -18.23 13.12
CA GLY A 32 8.67 -19.17 12.00
C GLY A 32 8.54 -20.63 12.43
N THR A 33 9.54 -21.13 13.17
CA THR A 33 9.53 -22.51 13.69
C THR A 33 8.41 -22.76 14.70
N HIS A 34 8.09 -21.75 15.52
CA HIS A 34 7.04 -21.85 16.52
C HIS A 34 5.65 -21.94 15.89
N LEU A 35 5.37 -21.11 14.88
CA LEU A 35 4.10 -21.11 14.16
C LEU A 35 3.83 -22.48 13.52
N LEU A 36 4.85 -23.07 12.90
CA LEU A 36 4.72 -24.39 12.29
C LEU A 36 4.49 -25.50 13.35
N LYS A 37 5.27 -25.50 14.44
CA LYS A 37 5.22 -26.58 15.45
C LYS A 37 4.03 -26.50 16.41
N MET A 38 3.65 -25.29 16.82
CA MET A 38 2.60 -25.10 17.84
C MET A 38 1.24 -24.79 17.25
N HIS A 39 1.20 -24.13 16.09
CA HIS A 39 -0.04 -23.64 15.49
C HIS A 39 -0.34 -24.28 14.14
N GLY A 40 0.58 -25.09 13.58
CA GLY A 40 0.37 -25.78 12.30
C GLY A 40 0.17 -24.83 11.11
N MET A 41 0.61 -23.58 11.22
CA MET A 41 0.27 -22.52 10.28
C MET A 41 1.51 -21.94 9.59
N SER A 42 1.31 -21.37 8.41
CA SER A 42 2.38 -20.68 7.69
C SER A 42 2.61 -19.26 8.20
N THR A 43 3.80 -18.72 7.96
CA THR A 43 4.10 -17.31 8.27
C THR A 43 3.26 -16.34 7.45
N ALA A 44 2.82 -16.74 6.26
CA ALA A 44 1.93 -15.93 5.41
C ALA A 44 0.54 -15.82 6.02
N GLU A 45 -0.07 -16.95 6.40
CA GLU A 45 -1.36 -17.00 7.10
C GLU A 45 -1.32 -16.19 8.39
N TYR A 46 -0.24 -16.30 9.17
CA TYR A 46 -0.06 -15.53 10.40
C TYR A 46 -0.10 -14.02 10.14
N ARG A 47 0.60 -13.57 9.10
CA ARG A 47 0.59 -12.15 8.72
C ARG A 47 -0.78 -11.69 8.26
N GLU A 48 -1.55 -12.54 7.59
CA GLU A 48 -2.91 -12.21 7.17
C GLU A 48 -3.88 -12.13 8.36
N ARG A 49 -3.86 -13.13 9.26
CA ARG A 49 -4.71 -13.17 10.45
C ARG A 49 -4.54 -11.96 11.35
N PHE A 50 -3.30 -11.48 11.51
CA PHE A 50 -2.98 -10.36 12.39
C PHE A 50 -2.82 -9.02 11.65
N ASN A 51 -3.15 -8.97 10.35
CA ASN A 51 -3.03 -7.78 9.52
C ASN A 51 -1.61 -7.18 9.48
N LEU A 52 -0.58 -8.03 9.58
CA LEU A 52 0.83 -7.62 9.51
C LEU A 52 1.27 -7.48 8.04
N PRO A 53 2.00 -6.43 7.66
CA PRO A 53 2.57 -6.30 6.30
C PRO A 53 3.36 -7.53 5.86
N ALA A 54 3.40 -7.81 4.55
CA ALA A 54 4.08 -9.00 4.01
C ALA A 54 5.57 -9.05 4.35
N GLU A 55 6.24 -7.90 4.37
CA GLU A 55 7.67 -7.75 4.67
C GLU A 55 7.96 -7.68 6.18
N THR A 56 6.96 -7.85 7.03
CA THR A 56 7.16 -7.81 8.49
C THR A 56 8.06 -8.97 8.90
N PRO A 57 9.20 -8.70 9.56
CA PRO A 57 10.08 -9.75 10.02
C PRO A 57 9.51 -10.38 11.29
N LEU A 58 9.32 -11.70 11.28
CA LEU A 58 8.77 -12.42 12.43
C LEU A 58 9.89 -12.92 13.37
N ALA A 59 10.82 -12.02 13.69
CA ALA A 59 11.97 -12.27 14.54
C ALA A 59 12.35 -11.02 15.34
N GLY A 60 12.89 -11.22 16.54
CA GLY A 60 13.32 -10.13 17.43
C GLY A 60 14.52 -9.33 16.89
N VAL A 61 14.72 -8.12 17.41
CA VAL A 61 15.76 -7.19 16.94
C VAL A 61 17.16 -7.80 17.03
N ALA A 62 17.53 -8.33 18.20
CA ALA A 62 18.86 -8.91 18.43
C ALA A 62 19.19 -10.04 17.44
N TYR A 63 18.23 -10.93 17.16
CA TYR A 63 18.42 -12.00 16.18
C TYR A 63 18.62 -11.46 14.76
N ARG A 64 17.84 -10.44 14.37
CA ARG A 64 17.95 -9.80 13.04
C ARG A 64 19.29 -9.09 12.87
N GLN A 65 19.77 -8.42 13.90
CA GLN A 65 21.08 -7.76 13.90
C GLN A 65 22.21 -8.79 13.74
N ALA A 66 22.20 -9.86 14.55
CA ALA A 66 23.22 -10.92 14.47
C ALA A 66 23.26 -11.57 13.07
N GLN A 67 22.10 -11.83 12.46
CA GLN A 67 22.04 -12.36 11.08
C GLN A 67 22.55 -11.36 10.05
N ARG A 68 22.22 -10.08 10.20
CA ARG A 68 22.72 -9.02 9.30
C ARG A 68 24.24 -8.91 9.38
N ASP A 69 24.80 -8.91 10.59
CA ASP A 69 26.25 -8.83 10.79
C ASP A 69 26.96 -10.05 10.23
N LYS A 70 26.39 -11.25 10.41
CA LYS A 70 26.91 -12.47 9.79
C LYS A 70 26.93 -12.36 8.27
N MET A 71 25.84 -11.91 7.65
CA MET A 71 25.78 -11.74 6.19
C MET A 71 26.78 -10.70 5.68
N ASN A 72 26.90 -9.57 6.38
CA ASN A 72 27.89 -8.54 6.04
C ASN A 72 29.32 -9.06 6.11
N ARG A 73 29.66 -9.88 7.11
CA ARG A 73 30.98 -10.53 7.20
C ARG A 73 31.21 -11.48 6.02
N LEU A 74 30.25 -12.34 5.70
CA LEU A 74 30.38 -13.27 4.56
C LEU A 74 30.54 -12.56 3.22
N ILE A 75 29.88 -11.41 3.04
CA ILE A 75 30.07 -10.56 1.86
C ILE A 75 31.47 -9.96 1.85
N LYS A 76 31.96 -9.46 3.00
CA LYS A 76 33.29 -8.90 3.13
C LYS A 76 34.38 -9.94 2.85
N ASP A 77 34.18 -11.16 3.32
CA ASP A 77 35.09 -12.30 3.14
C ASP A 77 35.03 -12.86 1.71
N GLY A 78 34.12 -12.37 0.86
CA GLY A 78 33.96 -12.82 -0.52
C GLY A 78 33.30 -14.20 -0.68
N VAL A 79 32.85 -14.81 0.42
CA VAL A 79 32.15 -16.11 0.42
C VAL A 79 30.80 -15.98 -0.28
N ILE A 80 30.09 -14.88 -0.05
CA ILE A 80 28.85 -14.54 -0.76
C ILE A 80 29.16 -13.44 -1.77
N THR A 81 29.03 -13.76 -3.05
CA THR A 81 29.22 -12.81 -4.15
C THR A 81 27.87 -12.35 -4.72
N HIS A 82 27.84 -11.14 -5.28
CA HIS A 82 26.63 -10.55 -5.86
C HIS A 82 26.38 -11.03 -7.30
N TRP A 83 26.92 -12.17 -7.71
CA TRP A 83 26.87 -12.64 -9.10
C TRP A 83 25.44 -12.77 -9.65
N HIS A 84 24.50 -13.23 -8.82
CA HIS A 84 23.07 -13.35 -9.15
C HIS A 84 22.28 -12.02 -9.11
N LEU A 85 22.92 -10.89 -8.80
CA LEU A 85 22.20 -9.63 -8.54
C LEU A 85 21.55 -9.08 -9.82
N ALA A 86 22.14 -9.30 -11.00
CA ALA A 86 21.56 -8.89 -12.27
C ALA A 86 20.17 -9.55 -12.50
N ASP A 87 20.08 -10.86 -12.32
CA ASP A 87 18.82 -11.61 -12.43
C ASP A 87 17.81 -11.17 -11.36
N ALA A 88 18.29 -10.91 -10.14
CA ALA A 88 17.44 -10.44 -9.04
C ALA A 88 16.86 -9.04 -9.34
N VAL A 89 17.65 -8.14 -9.91
CA VAL A 89 17.20 -6.80 -10.34
C VAL A 89 16.15 -6.92 -11.42
N GLU A 90 16.36 -7.76 -12.43
CA GLU A 90 15.39 -7.93 -13.52
C GLU A 90 14.07 -8.55 -13.03
N LYS A 91 14.14 -9.54 -12.14
CA LYS A 91 12.95 -10.07 -11.45
C LYS A 91 12.24 -9.01 -10.61
N ALA A 92 12.98 -8.13 -9.94
CA ALA A 92 12.40 -7.06 -9.13
C ALA A 92 11.68 -6.00 -9.98
N ARG A 93 12.16 -5.70 -11.21
CA ARG A 93 11.52 -4.75 -12.12
C ARG A 93 10.15 -5.24 -12.62
N THR A 94 10.05 -6.54 -12.88
CA THR A 94 8.81 -7.16 -13.37
C THR A 94 7.86 -7.56 -12.24
N ALA A 95 8.37 -7.72 -11.02
CA ALA A 95 7.56 -8.02 -9.85
C ALA A 95 6.53 -6.90 -9.56
N GLY A 96 5.27 -7.30 -9.38
CA GLY A 96 4.23 -6.41 -8.87
C GLY A 96 4.53 -5.98 -7.44
N ARG A 97 4.04 -4.79 -7.06
CA ARG A 97 4.06 -4.37 -5.65
C ARG A 97 3.11 -5.29 -4.88
N GLY A 98 3.61 -5.99 -3.87
CA GLY A 98 2.83 -6.94 -3.06
C GLY A 98 1.57 -6.31 -2.44
N LYS A 99 0.66 -7.16 -1.95
CA LYS A 99 -0.61 -6.72 -1.36
C LYS A 99 -0.36 -5.84 -0.12
N ARG A 100 -0.75 -4.57 -0.21
CA ARG A 100 -0.70 -3.62 0.92
C ARG A 100 -1.85 -3.88 1.88
N ARG A 101 -1.64 -3.59 3.17
CA ARG A 101 -2.69 -3.72 4.18
C ARG A 101 -3.65 -2.54 4.12
N GLU A 102 -4.82 -2.68 4.75
CA GLU A 102 -5.89 -1.67 4.69
C GLU A 102 -5.44 -0.32 5.24
N PHE A 103 -4.72 -0.33 6.38
CA PHE A 103 -4.20 0.90 6.96
C PHE A 103 -3.14 1.58 6.08
N ASP A 104 -2.29 0.81 5.37
CA ASP A 104 -1.30 1.36 4.42
C ASP A 104 -1.99 2.05 3.23
N LEU A 105 -3.11 1.49 2.77
CA LEU A 105 -3.92 2.07 1.69
C LEU A 105 -4.67 3.32 2.15
N ALA A 106 -5.21 3.30 3.38
CA ALA A 106 -5.85 4.45 3.99
C ALA A 106 -4.86 5.61 4.17
N GLU A 107 -3.67 5.34 4.72
CA GLU A 107 -2.62 6.35 4.88
C GLU A 107 -2.17 6.91 3.53
N GLN A 108 -1.99 6.05 2.51
CA GLN A 108 -1.68 6.50 1.15
C GLN A 108 -2.77 7.41 0.60
N LYS A 109 -4.05 7.08 0.79
CA LYS A 109 -5.17 7.89 0.34
C LYS A 109 -5.14 9.28 0.98
N GLU A 110 -4.91 9.36 2.29
CA GLU A 110 -4.80 10.64 3.00
C GLU A 110 -3.58 11.45 2.55
N ARG A 111 -2.43 10.79 2.33
CA ARG A 111 -1.25 11.46 1.78
C ARG A 111 -1.50 12.01 0.38
N ILE A 112 -2.18 11.26 -0.48
CA ILE A 112 -2.57 11.73 -1.81
C ILE A 112 -3.49 12.94 -1.71
N LYS A 113 -4.50 12.92 -0.81
CA LYS A 113 -5.37 14.08 -0.60
C LYS A 113 -4.59 15.30 -0.12
N ARG A 114 -3.69 15.14 0.86
CA ARG A 114 -2.86 16.23 1.39
C ARG A 114 -1.96 16.83 0.30
N ASN A 115 -1.30 15.98 -0.47
CA ASN A 115 -0.40 16.39 -1.56
C ASN A 115 -1.15 16.71 -2.85
N SER A 116 -2.48 16.60 -2.86
CA SER A 116 -3.27 16.89 -4.06
C SER A 116 -3.44 18.40 -4.20
N HIS A 117 -2.57 19.00 -4.99
CA HIS A 117 -2.73 20.35 -5.53
C HIS A 117 -3.81 20.40 -6.62
N TYR A 118 -4.87 19.58 -6.51
CA TYR A 118 -5.90 19.53 -7.55
C TYR A 118 -6.66 20.84 -7.62
N LYS A 119 -6.91 21.51 -6.48
CA LYS A 119 -7.61 22.80 -6.43
C LYS A 119 -6.85 23.89 -7.17
N GLU A 120 -5.52 23.93 -6.99
CA GLU A 120 -4.62 24.87 -7.66
C GLU A 120 -4.48 24.58 -9.16
N ARG A 121 -4.45 23.29 -9.55
CA ARG A 121 -4.35 22.86 -10.96
C ARG A 121 -5.69 22.90 -11.70
N THR A 122 -6.81 22.93 -10.99
CA THR A 122 -8.14 23.08 -11.60
C THR A 122 -8.38 24.53 -11.96
N LEU A 123 -8.86 24.74 -13.19
CA LEU A 123 -9.41 26.02 -13.60
C LEU A 123 -10.47 26.48 -12.58
N PRO A 124 -10.46 27.77 -12.16
CA PRO A 124 -11.41 28.27 -11.16
C PRO A 124 -12.85 28.14 -11.67
N PRO A 125 -13.85 28.09 -10.77
CA PRO A 125 -15.26 28.09 -11.18
C PRO A 125 -15.59 29.31 -12.05
N GLY A 126 -16.38 29.13 -13.11
CA GLY A 126 -16.77 30.16 -14.06
C GLY A 126 -15.73 30.52 -15.12
N SER A 127 -14.53 29.94 -15.07
CA SER A 127 -13.49 30.20 -16.08
C SER A 127 -13.71 29.40 -17.37
N LYS A 128 -13.14 29.92 -18.46
CA LYS A 128 -13.14 29.27 -19.77
C LYS A 128 -11.86 28.47 -19.97
N ARG A 129 -11.94 27.42 -20.78
CA ARG A 129 -10.76 26.67 -21.25
C ARG A 129 -10.01 27.49 -22.32
N ALA A 130 -8.82 27.04 -22.70
CA ALA A 130 -8.07 27.63 -23.82
C ALA A 130 -8.91 27.71 -25.12
N ASP A 131 -9.80 26.73 -25.34
CA ASP A 131 -10.70 26.69 -26.50
C ASP A 131 -11.94 27.61 -26.38
N GLY A 132 -12.05 28.44 -25.32
CA GLY A 132 -13.18 29.35 -25.09
C GLY A 132 -14.44 28.73 -24.49
N ARG A 133 -14.53 27.40 -24.43
CA ARG A 133 -15.66 26.63 -23.87
C ARG A 133 -15.71 26.70 -22.34
N ASP A 134 -16.91 26.54 -21.78
CA ASP A 134 -17.13 26.50 -20.32
C ASP A 134 -16.37 25.32 -19.66
N ALA A 135 -15.46 25.66 -18.73
CA ALA A 135 -14.62 24.67 -18.06
C ALA A 135 -15.38 23.84 -17.01
N ASP A 136 -16.42 24.38 -16.40
CA ASP A 136 -17.24 23.70 -15.40
C ASP A 136 -18.21 22.72 -16.07
N ARG A 137 -18.88 23.13 -17.14
CA ARG A 137 -19.72 22.23 -17.95
C ARG A 137 -18.91 21.04 -18.46
N PHE A 138 -17.68 21.28 -18.92
CA PHE A 138 -16.79 20.21 -19.38
C PHE A 138 -16.40 19.25 -18.24
N ARG A 139 -16.12 19.77 -17.03
CA ARG A 139 -15.85 18.95 -15.84
C ARG A 139 -17.06 18.09 -15.46
N GLU A 140 -18.26 18.67 -15.47
CA GLU A 140 -19.52 17.95 -15.20
C GLU A 140 -19.75 16.83 -16.23
N TYR A 141 -19.57 17.12 -17.51
CA TYR A 141 -19.65 16.12 -18.58
C TYR A 141 -18.63 15.00 -18.39
N GLN A 142 -17.36 15.31 -18.08
CA GLN A 142 -16.33 14.31 -17.82
C GLN A 142 -16.67 13.42 -16.63
N ARG A 143 -17.20 13.99 -15.53
CA ARG A 143 -17.65 13.22 -14.35
C ARG A 143 -18.79 12.28 -14.72
N ALA A 144 -19.80 12.78 -15.44
CA ALA A 144 -20.93 11.99 -15.91
C ALA A 144 -20.49 10.85 -16.84
N ARG A 145 -19.59 11.10 -17.81
CA ARG A 145 -19.04 10.06 -18.70
C ARG A 145 -18.25 8.99 -17.95
N ARG A 146 -17.43 9.38 -16.97
CA ARG A 146 -16.66 8.43 -16.15
C ARG A 146 -17.57 7.54 -15.31
N ALA A 147 -18.64 8.12 -14.75
CA ALA A 147 -19.66 7.37 -14.01
C ALA A 147 -20.43 6.41 -14.93
N GLN A 148 -20.84 6.89 -16.10
CA GLN A 148 -21.54 6.07 -17.09
C GLN A 148 -20.70 4.88 -17.57
N LYS A 149 -19.38 5.08 -17.79
CA LYS A 149 -18.45 3.99 -18.12
C LYS A 149 -18.33 2.95 -17.01
N LYS A 150 -18.54 3.34 -15.75
CA LYS A 150 -18.61 2.44 -14.59
C LYS A 150 -19.99 1.81 -14.37
N GLY A 151 -20.97 2.13 -15.21
CA GLY A 151 -22.35 1.61 -15.14
C GLY A 151 -23.36 2.54 -14.48
N ASP A 152 -22.95 3.67 -13.89
CA ASP A 152 -23.86 4.63 -13.26
C ASP A 152 -24.28 5.72 -14.26
N ARG A 153 -25.53 5.64 -14.72
CA ARG A 153 -26.11 6.61 -15.66
C ARG A 153 -26.74 7.83 -14.98
N ALA A 154 -26.95 7.82 -13.67
CA ALA A 154 -27.69 8.88 -12.97
C ALA A 154 -27.04 10.27 -13.15
N LEU A 155 -25.71 10.33 -13.09
CA LEU A 155 -24.96 11.57 -13.32
C LEU A 155 -25.10 12.11 -14.74
N MET A 156 -25.24 11.24 -15.74
CA MET A 156 -25.46 11.65 -17.12
C MET A 156 -26.89 12.17 -17.34
N VAL A 157 -27.88 11.58 -16.67
CA VAL A 157 -29.27 12.10 -16.70
C VAL A 157 -29.31 13.51 -16.15
N LYS A 158 -28.75 13.74 -14.95
CA LYS A 158 -28.65 15.08 -14.34
C LYS A 158 -27.92 16.09 -15.23
N TYR A 159 -26.84 15.65 -15.89
CA TYR A 159 -26.12 16.51 -16.83
C TYR A 159 -27.00 16.91 -18.03
N LEU A 160 -27.74 15.97 -18.62
CA LEU A 160 -28.61 16.22 -19.77
C LEU A 160 -29.84 17.06 -19.41
N GLU A 161 -30.38 16.92 -18.20
CA GLU A 161 -31.43 17.79 -17.67
C GLU A 161 -30.93 19.22 -17.51
N LYS A 162 -29.72 19.41 -16.98
CA LYS A 162 -29.10 20.72 -16.80
C LYS A 162 -28.67 21.37 -18.13
N TYR A 163 -28.18 20.57 -19.09
CA TYR A 163 -27.77 21.02 -20.41
C TYR A 163 -28.44 20.19 -21.50
N PRO A 164 -29.68 20.53 -21.89
CA PRO A 164 -30.40 19.80 -22.93
C PRO A 164 -29.66 19.86 -24.27
N LYS A 165 -29.94 18.88 -25.13
CA LYS A 165 -29.35 18.82 -26.48
C LYS A 165 -29.70 20.11 -27.24
N GLY A 166 -28.68 20.75 -27.81
CA GLY A 166 -28.82 22.05 -28.50
C GLY A 166 -28.24 23.23 -27.73
N THR A 167 -27.93 23.07 -26.44
CA THR A 167 -27.32 24.15 -25.64
C THR A 167 -25.87 24.44 -26.09
N PRO A 168 -25.52 25.67 -26.53
CA PRO A 168 -24.17 26.06 -26.95
C PRO A 168 -23.12 25.83 -25.86
N TRP A 169 -21.90 25.41 -26.24
CA TRP A 169 -20.80 25.01 -25.34
C TRP A 169 -19.96 26.16 -24.80
#